data_AF-A0A165B4Z0-F1
#
_entry.id   AF-A0A165B4Z0-F1
#
_cell.length_a   1.000
_cell.length_b   1.000
_cell.length_c   1.000
_cell.angle_alpha   90.00
_cell.angle_beta   90.00
_cell.angle_gamma   90.00
#
_symmetry.space_group_name_H-M   'P 1'
#
loop_
_entity.id
_entity.type
_entity.pdbx_description
1 polymer ?
#
loop_
_entity_poly.entity_id
_entity_poly.type
_entity_poly.pdbx_seq_one_letter_code
_entity_poly.pdbx_strand_id
1 'polypeptide(L)'
;MPNVTEPRTPTLWASVALSGASIALRIAKEATSDVPIVRQILGVTVNIVDLAEKIEKNREALHALVDKTATLAEAINNIVSGRIIDEQVTQLLERLTRVFKKVEDLMSKEARKSNIANKLYRGLFIIQRETEKLSEELDNEMRLLTLAALLRVDTKVHGAEDYTDHQFRRLREYEVQTLGIITERETEQGTVRFAKARVEGTSELMVVKYFQSRTPQHRVADDLGHPDTLAAISSLGKSHPNVARLYGLATTRGATPFTVLRAGVYPVSQYLLAIGDLVTRYVAWSDIELAVLGGAEHLEHMALVWHPRSYDSIVVNDHGQPFIGAFDDLFHKDVLPAKDQAVDMLFALGELKDVALDWGYIHDEYSDLDTCDEGRLKSLMDGIHSPSPILEQVWARVHHEELSVHWKWRKEPREHWSTINSTEQIKAIKYMHDVHARWVVSPFKQNTNLEWSLVAEKEIQIGLQSVGRLGRDTTDEEEHLSHGNVDVVFLRNMRSWSNHDVYHTLLVRLWCWTGTFYAKCSYVITLSKSIAADISHILDLPDDGVEDRWGEAIEIFHGESTVTMRMV
;
A
#
# COMPACT_ATOMS: atom_id res chain seq x y z
N MET A 1 12.57 -47.68 12.37
CA MET A 1 11.11 -47.50 12.53
C MET A 1 10.63 -46.57 11.42
N PRO A 2 9.63 -46.94 10.59
CA PRO A 2 9.05 -46.02 9.63
C PRO A 2 7.94 -45.22 10.31
N ASN A 3 8.02 -43.88 10.27
CA ASN A 3 6.90 -43.01 10.62
C ASN A 3 5.91 -43.00 9.46
N VAL A 4 4.76 -43.64 9.69
CA VAL A 4 3.58 -43.53 8.84
C VAL A 4 2.94 -42.18 9.17
N THR A 5 3.06 -41.20 8.26
CA THR A 5 2.21 -40.01 8.28
C THR A 5 0.83 -40.38 7.74
N GLU A 6 -0.16 -40.42 8.62
CA GLU A 6 -1.57 -40.54 8.25
C GLU A 6 -2.05 -39.31 7.46
N PRO A 7 -2.93 -39.48 6.45
CA PRO A 7 -3.58 -38.36 5.79
C PRO A 7 -4.62 -37.73 6.72
N ARG A 8 -4.41 -36.46 7.09
CA ARG A 8 -5.44 -35.63 7.73
C ARG A 8 -6.68 -35.63 6.82
N THR A 9 -7.79 -36.14 7.33
CA THR A 9 -9.12 -36.05 6.72
C THR A 9 -9.79 -34.75 7.18
N PRO A 10 -9.91 -33.72 6.33
CA PRO A 10 -10.72 -32.56 6.65
C PRO A 10 -12.05 -32.75 5.93
N THR A 11 -13.05 -33.50 6.40
CA THR A 11 -14.31 -33.66 5.61
C THR A 11 -15.59 -33.42 6.40
N LEU A 12 -15.54 -33.39 7.73
CA LEU A 12 -16.77 -33.29 8.53
C LEU A 12 -17.28 -31.84 8.73
N TRP A 13 -16.38 -30.85 8.78
CA TRP A 13 -16.76 -29.48 9.14
C TRP A 13 -17.36 -28.69 7.97
N ALA A 14 -16.90 -28.94 6.75
CA ALA A 14 -17.40 -28.28 5.55
C ALA A 14 -18.84 -28.70 5.18
N SER A 15 -19.21 -29.97 5.41
CA SER A 15 -20.58 -30.43 5.16
C SER A 15 -21.59 -29.85 6.15
N VAL A 16 -21.18 -29.62 7.40
CA VAL A 16 -22.03 -28.99 8.42
C VAL A 16 -22.27 -27.51 8.11
N ALA A 17 -21.24 -26.79 7.64
CA ALA A 17 -21.35 -25.39 7.27
C ALA A 17 -22.27 -25.17 6.05
N LEU A 18 -22.14 -25.99 5.00
CA LEU A 18 -22.98 -25.91 3.80
C LEU A 18 -24.45 -26.23 4.10
N SER A 19 -24.70 -27.25 4.94
CA SER A 19 -26.06 -27.60 5.35
C SER A 19 -26.70 -26.45 6.14
N GLY A 20 -25.94 -25.79 7.02
CA GLY A 20 -26.37 -24.59 7.73
C GLY A 20 -26.70 -23.42 6.79
N ALA A 21 -25.83 -23.16 5.80
CA ALA A 21 -26.04 -22.12 4.80
C ALA A 21 -27.30 -22.38 3.94
N SER A 22 -27.52 -23.62 3.49
CA SER A 22 -28.73 -23.99 2.72
C SER A 22 -30.01 -23.74 3.52
N ILE A 23 -30.02 -24.06 4.82
CA ILE A 23 -31.16 -23.79 5.71
C ILE A 23 -31.39 -22.29 5.88
N ALA A 24 -30.34 -21.51 6.18
CA ALA A 24 -30.45 -20.07 6.35
C ALA A 24 -30.97 -19.37 5.09
N LEU A 25 -30.48 -19.78 3.91
CA LEU A 25 -30.91 -19.25 2.62
C LEU A 25 -32.37 -19.60 2.31
N ARG A 26 -32.84 -20.81 2.67
CA ARG A 26 -34.25 -21.19 2.51
C ARG A 26 -35.17 -20.36 3.42
N ILE A 27 -34.73 -20.04 4.63
CA ILE A 27 -35.46 -19.14 5.54
C ILE A 27 -35.50 -17.71 4.96
N ALA A 28 -34.36 -17.18 4.52
CA ALA A 28 -34.28 -15.86 3.89
C ALA A 28 -35.14 -15.77 2.63
N LYS A 29 -35.19 -16.84 1.82
CA LYS A 29 -36.02 -16.91 0.61
C LYS A 29 -37.51 -16.78 0.93
N GLU A 30 -37.99 -17.38 2.01
CA GLU A 30 -39.41 -17.24 2.39
C GLU A 30 -39.69 -15.95 3.15
N ALA A 31 -38.72 -15.40 3.89
CA ALA A 31 -38.83 -14.08 4.50
C ALA A 31 -38.89 -12.93 3.47
N THR A 32 -38.43 -13.17 2.24
CA THR A 32 -38.40 -12.18 1.14
C THR A 32 -39.51 -12.40 0.10
N SER A 33 -40.61 -13.06 0.49
CA SER A 33 -41.74 -13.37 -0.41
C SER A 33 -42.29 -12.15 -1.15
N ASP A 34 -42.17 -10.97 -0.54
CA ASP A 34 -42.75 -9.72 -1.01
C ASP A 34 -41.92 -9.05 -2.12
N VAL A 35 -40.71 -9.57 -2.40
CA VAL A 35 -39.82 -9.08 -3.44
C VAL A 35 -39.44 -10.21 -4.41
N PRO A 36 -40.15 -10.36 -5.55
CA PRO A 36 -40.00 -11.49 -6.46
C PRO A 36 -38.57 -11.71 -6.96
N ILE A 37 -37.83 -10.64 -7.25
CA ILE A 37 -36.46 -10.74 -7.79
C ILE A 37 -35.46 -11.24 -6.75
N VAL A 38 -35.62 -10.84 -5.49
CA VAL A 38 -34.76 -11.30 -4.38
C VAL A 38 -35.05 -12.76 -4.07
N ARG A 39 -36.33 -13.13 -4.06
CA ARG A 39 -36.74 -14.54 -3.95
C ARG A 39 -36.12 -15.41 -5.04
N GLN A 40 -36.00 -14.89 -6.27
CA GLN A 40 -35.35 -15.59 -7.37
C GLN A 40 -33.85 -15.76 -7.14
N ILE A 41 -33.13 -14.70 -6.73
CA ILE A 41 -31.69 -14.77 -6.42
C ILE A 41 -31.41 -15.76 -5.29
N LEU A 42 -32.17 -15.67 -4.19
CA LEU A 42 -32.04 -16.60 -3.06
C LEU A 42 -32.39 -18.04 -3.47
N GLY A 43 -33.38 -18.22 -4.35
CA GLY A 43 -33.70 -19.52 -4.95
C GLY A 43 -32.55 -20.12 -5.75
N VAL A 44 -31.90 -19.33 -6.60
CA VAL A 44 -30.73 -19.76 -7.38
C VAL A 44 -29.54 -20.06 -6.45
N THR A 45 -29.36 -19.27 -5.39
CA THR A 45 -28.30 -19.48 -4.40
C THR A 45 -28.46 -20.81 -3.66
N VAL A 46 -29.68 -21.13 -3.19
CA VAL A 46 -29.98 -22.44 -2.58
C VAL A 46 -29.65 -23.58 -3.54
N ASN A 47 -30.00 -23.46 -4.81
CA ASN A 47 -29.67 -24.48 -5.81
C ASN A 47 -28.14 -24.65 -5.99
N ILE A 48 -27.38 -23.55 -5.97
CA ILE A 48 -25.91 -23.59 -6.05
C ILE A 48 -25.32 -24.32 -4.84
N VAL A 49 -25.78 -24.02 -3.62
CA VAL A 49 -25.34 -24.71 -2.40
C VAL A 49 -25.66 -26.20 -2.46
N ASP A 50 -26.89 -26.55 -2.84
CA ASP A 50 -27.35 -27.95 -2.95
C ASP A 50 -26.61 -28.71 -4.07
N LEU A 51 -26.16 -28.03 -5.13
CA LEU A 51 -25.31 -28.60 -6.18
C LEU A 51 -23.86 -28.79 -5.71
N ALA A 52 -23.33 -27.84 -4.95
CA ALA A 52 -21.99 -27.92 -4.39
C ALA A 52 -21.85 -29.05 -3.37
N GLU A 53 -22.86 -29.29 -2.53
CA GLU A 53 -22.90 -30.45 -1.62
C GLU A 53 -22.76 -31.79 -2.37
N LYS A 54 -23.21 -31.86 -3.63
CA LYS A 54 -23.13 -33.08 -4.46
C LYS A 54 -21.81 -33.24 -5.20
N ILE A 55 -20.95 -32.22 -5.26
CA ILE A 55 -19.69 -32.22 -6.02
C ILE A 55 -18.52 -32.42 -5.04
N GLU A 56 -18.13 -33.68 -4.84
CA GLU A 56 -17.14 -34.06 -3.81
C GLU A 56 -15.66 -33.79 -4.19
N LYS A 57 -15.34 -33.39 -5.44
CA LYS A 57 -13.96 -33.48 -5.98
C LYS A 57 -13.34 -32.23 -6.62
N ASN A 58 -13.81 -31.01 -6.36
CA ASN A 58 -13.11 -29.78 -6.77
C ASN A 58 -13.29 -28.66 -5.74
N ARG A 59 -12.73 -28.95 -4.56
CA ARG A 59 -13.26 -28.52 -3.28
C ARG A 59 -13.10 -27.02 -2.99
N GLU A 60 -11.91 -26.46 -3.15
CA GLU A 60 -11.62 -25.13 -2.57
C GLU A 60 -12.24 -23.98 -3.38
N ALA A 61 -12.08 -23.98 -4.70
CA ALA A 61 -12.62 -22.92 -5.55
C ALA A 61 -14.16 -22.89 -5.58
N LEU A 62 -14.80 -24.06 -5.57
CA LEU A 62 -16.27 -24.14 -5.54
C LEU A 62 -16.82 -23.75 -4.16
N HIS A 63 -16.16 -24.12 -3.06
CA HIS A 63 -16.56 -23.65 -1.72
C HIS A 63 -16.38 -22.14 -1.58
N ALA A 64 -15.27 -21.57 -2.06
CA ALA A 64 -15.06 -20.12 -2.02
C ALA A 64 -16.17 -19.36 -2.77
N LEU A 65 -16.63 -19.90 -3.92
CA LEU A 65 -17.74 -19.32 -4.66
C LEU A 65 -19.06 -19.46 -3.89
N VAL A 66 -19.30 -20.60 -3.24
CA VAL A 66 -20.50 -20.82 -2.42
C VAL A 66 -20.54 -19.87 -1.22
N ASP A 67 -19.45 -19.75 -0.47
CA ASP A 67 -19.35 -18.86 0.69
C ASP A 67 -19.59 -17.40 0.29
N LYS A 68 -19.02 -16.99 -0.86
CA LYS A 68 -19.29 -15.66 -1.45
C LYS A 68 -20.77 -15.49 -1.79
N THR A 69 -21.39 -16.47 -2.46
CA THR A 69 -22.82 -16.38 -2.81
C THR A 69 -23.74 -16.34 -1.59
N ALA A 70 -23.40 -17.05 -0.51
CA ALA A 70 -24.14 -17.02 0.74
C ALA A 70 -24.03 -15.66 1.45
N THR A 71 -22.82 -15.11 1.53
CA THR A 71 -22.57 -13.76 2.08
C THR A 71 -23.33 -12.69 1.28
N LEU A 72 -23.39 -12.85 -0.04
CA LEU A 72 -24.14 -11.96 -0.94
C LEU A 72 -25.65 -12.01 -0.71
N ALA A 73 -26.19 -13.21 -0.58
CA ALA A 73 -27.60 -13.40 -0.28
C ALA A 73 -28.02 -12.72 1.02
N GLU A 74 -27.16 -12.78 2.05
CA GLU A 74 -27.37 -12.07 3.32
C GLU A 74 -27.32 -10.54 3.13
N ALA A 75 -26.34 -10.03 2.39
CA ALA A 75 -26.23 -8.60 2.09
C ALA A 75 -27.45 -8.07 1.33
N ILE A 76 -27.95 -8.79 0.32
CA ILE A 76 -29.17 -8.45 -0.43
C ILE A 76 -30.37 -8.43 0.51
N ASN A 77 -30.51 -9.44 1.38
CA ASN A 77 -31.60 -9.51 2.35
C ASN A 77 -31.57 -8.31 3.29
N ASN A 78 -30.40 -7.90 3.77
CA ASN A 78 -30.24 -6.71 4.62
C ASN A 78 -30.56 -5.40 3.90
N ILE A 79 -30.23 -5.30 2.61
CA ILE A 79 -30.56 -4.13 1.78
C ILE A 79 -32.07 -4.04 1.53
N VAL A 80 -32.74 -5.18 1.35
CA VAL A 80 -34.13 -5.24 0.87
C VAL A 80 -35.14 -5.29 2.02
N SER A 81 -34.78 -5.86 3.17
CA SER A 81 -35.66 -5.99 4.34
C SER A 81 -36.17 -4.61 4.79
N GLY A 82 -37.46 -4.35 4.51
CA GLY A 82 -38.15 -3.11 4.91
C GLY A 82 -37.97 -1.90 3.99
N ARG A 83 -37.40 -2.04 2.78
CA ARG A 83 -37.14 -0.92 1.86
C ARG A 83 -37.93 -1.02 0.56
N ILE A 84 -38.42 0.12 0.05
CA ILE A 84 -39.02 0.23 -1.30
C ILE A 84 -37.89 0.17 -2.33
N ILE A 85 -37.91 -0.80 -3.23
CA ILE A 85 -36.90 -0.98 -4.28
C ILE A 85 -37.20 -0.01 -5.43
N ASP A 86 -36.18 0.67 -5.96
CA ASP A 86 -36.32 1.57 -7.11
C ASP A 86 -35.87 0.86 -8.39
N GLU A 87 -36.08 1.53 -9.52
CA GLU A 87 -35.73 1.00 -10.84
C GLU A 87 -34.23 0.68 -10.98
N GLN A 88 -33.36 1.51 -10.40
CA GLN A 88 -31.90 1.33 -10.49
C GLN A 88 -31.43 0.10 -9.69
N VAL A 89 -31.89 -0.07 -8.45
CA VAL A 89 -31.61 -1.27 -7.65
C VAL A 89 -32.23 -2.50 -8.30
N THR A 90 -33.42 -2.37 -8.90
CA THR A 90 -34.04 -3.47 -9.66
C THR A 90 -33.15 -3.92 -10.82
N GLN A 91 -32.64 -2.99 -11.64
CA GLN A 91 -31.73 -3.31 -12.75
C GLN A 91 -30.42 -3.96 -12.27
N LEU A 92 -29.88 -3.54 -11.13
CA LEU A 92 -28.69 -4.17 -10.54
C LEU A 92 -29.00 -5.59 -10.04
N LEU A 93 -30.15 -5.79 -9.38
CA LEU A 93 -30.59 -7.12 -8.97
C LEU A 93 -30.85 -8.04 -10.18
N GLU A 94 -31.30 -7.52 -11.33
CA GLU A 94 -31.45 -8.29 -12.57
C GLU A 94 -30.10 -8.70 -13.19
N ARG A 95 -29.10 -7.82 -13.15
CA ARG A 95 -27.72 -8.14 -13.57
C ARG A 95 -27.13 -9.21 -12.66
N LEU A 96 -27.29 -9.04 -11.36
CA LEU A 96 -26.84 -10.01 -10.36
C LEU A 96 -27.51 -11.37 -10.57
N THR A 97 -28.83 -11.40 -10.79
CA THR A 97 -29.58 -12.63 -11.13
C THR A 97 -28.99 -13.36 -12.33
N ARG A 98 -28.55 -12.63 -13.37
CA ARG A 98 -27.87 -13.23 -14.54
C ARG A 98 -26.55 -13.87 -14.17
N VAL A 99 -25.75 -13.24 -13.31
CA VAL A 99 -24.47 -13.82 -12.84
C VAL A 99 -24.72 -15.08 -12.01
N PHE A 100 -25.66 -15.03 -11.07
CA PHE A 100 -26.07 -16.21 -10.28
C PHE A 100 -26.52 -17.38 -11.16
N LYS A 101 -27.30 -17.10 -12.22
CA LYS A 101 -27.72 -18.14 -13.17
C LYS A 101 -26.55 -18.75 -13.95
N LYS A 102 -25.53 -17.96 -14.33
CA LYS A 102 -24.31 -18.49 -14.96
C LYS A 102 -23.56 -19.43 -14.00
N VAL A 103 -23.49 -19.09 -12.71
CA VAL A 103 -22.89 -19.95 -11.68
C VAL A 103 -23.68 -21.26 -11.53
N GLU A 104 -25.01 -21.19 -11.45
CA GLU A 104 -25.89 -22.36 -11.39
C GLU A 104 -25.74 -23.26 -12.63
N ASP A 105 -25.69 -22.67 -13.83
CA ASP A 105 -25.49 -23.40 -15.09
C ASP A 105 -24.12 -24.10 -15.13
N LEU A 106 -23.07 -23.45 -14.62
CA LEU A 106 -21.73 -24.05 -14.50
C LEU A 106 -21.76 -25.23 -13.54
N MET A 107 -22.31 -25.05 -12.33
CA MET A 107 -22.45 -26.11 -11.32
C MET A 107 -23.29 -27.29 -11.83
N SER A 108 -24.39 -27.00 -12.51
CA SER A 108 -25.28 -28.01 -13.10
C SER A 108 -24.62 -28.82 -14.21
N LYS A 109 -23.80 -28.18 -15.05
CA LYS A 109 -23.02 -28.86 -16.09
C LYS A 109 -22.00 -29.82 -15.49
N GLU A 110 -21.39 -29.43 -14.37
CA GLU A 110 -20.41 -30.26 -13.67
C GLU A 110 -21.04 -31.41 -12.89
N ALA A 111 -22.23 -31.20 -12.33
CA ALA A 111 -22.99 -32.27 -11.67
C ALA A 111 -23.43 -33.39 -12.63
N ARG A 112 -23.64 -33.11 -13.93
CA ARG A 112 -24.23 -34.05 -14.90
C ARG A 112 -23.22 -34.92 -15.67
N LYS A 113 -21.94 -34.55 -15.78
CA LYS A 113 -20.97 -35.32 -16.58
C LYS A 113 -20.40 -36.46 -15.74
N SER A 114 -20.42 -37.71 -16.22
CA SER A 114 -19.92 -38.88 -15.48
C SER A 114 -18.55 -39.40 -15.94
N ASN A 115 -17.92 -38.78 -16.94
CA ASN A 115 -16.71 -39.33 -17.54
C ASN A 115 -15.43 -38.85 -16.82
N ILE A 116 -14.76 -39.77 -16.13
CA ILE A 116 -13.69 -39.50 -15.14
C ILE A 116 -12.48 -38.78 -15.74
N ALA A 117 -12.06 -39.13 -16.96
CA ALA A 117 -10.90 -38.50 -17.61
C ALA A 117 -11.18 -37.05 -18.06
N ASN A 118 -12.40 -36.77 -18.53
CA ASN A 118 -12.81 -35.44 -18.95
C ASN A 118 -13.05 -34.50 -17.75
N LYS A 119 -13.35 -35.07 -16.57
CA LYS A 119 -13.46 -34.34 -15.29
C LYS A 119 -12.14 -33.80 -14.78
N LEU A 120 -11.05 -34.56 -14.90
CA LEU A 120 -9.74 -34.12 -14.39
C LEU A 120 -9.16 -32.96 -15.19
N TYR A 121 -9.22 -33.04 -16.53
CA TYR A 121 -8.70 -31.97 -17.41
C TYR A 121 -9.55 -30.69 -17.35
N ARG A 122 -10.88 -30.81 -17.32
CA ARG A 122 -11.78 -29.66 -17.11
C ARG A 122 -11.67 -29.10 -15.69
N GLY A 123 -11.53 -29.99 -14.71
CA GLY A 123 -11.37 -29.69 -13.28
C GLY A 123 -10.24 -28.74 -12.96
N LEU A 124 -9.06 -29.01 -13.53
CA LEU A 124 -7.83 -28.31 -13.19
C LEU A 124 -7.62 -27.00 -13.96
N PHE A 125 -8.19 -26.84 -15.16
CA PHE A 125 -7.85 -25.69 -16.02
C PHE A 125 -9.04 -24.87 -16.50
N ILE A 126 -10.16 -25.51 -16.83
CA ILE A 126 -11.33 -24.82 -17.43
C ILE A 126 -12.25 -24.32 -16.31
N ILE A 127 -12.55 -25.17 -15.33
CA ILE A 127 -13.43 -24.82 -14.22
C ILE A 127 -12.78 -23.76 -13.34
N GLN A 128 -11.48 -23.85 -13.06
CA GLN A 128 -10.78 -22.83 -12.28
C GLN A 128 -10.87 -21.46 -12.95
N ARG A 129 -10.54 -21.36 -14.24
CA ARG A 129 -10.60 -20.10 -14.98
C ARG A 129 -12.02 -19.54 -15.12
N GLU A 130 -13.01 -20.41 -15.37
CA GLU A 130 -14.42 -19.98 -15.42
C GLU A 130 -14.95 -19.57 -14.04
N THR A 131 -14.49 -20.22 -12.97
CA THR A 131 -14.84 -19.89 -11.57
C THR A 131 -14.22 -18.57 -11.15
N GLU A 132 -12.95 -18.33 -11.47
CA GLU A 132 -12.26 -17.05 -11.22
C GLU A 132 -12.96 -15.91 -11.96
N LYS A 133 -13.27 -16.09 -13.25
CA LYS A 133 -14.00 -15.10 -14.04
C LYS A 133 -15.40 -14.82 -13.46
N LEU A 134 -16.15 -15.85 -13.08
CA LEU A 134 -17.47 -15.67 -12.48
C LEU A 134 -17.38 -15.04 -11.08
N SER A 135 -16.34 -15.34 -10.31
CA SER A 135 -16.08 -14.68 -9.03
C SER A 135 -15.80 -13.19 -9.24
N GLU A 136 -15.03 -12.81 -10.26
CA GLU A 136 -14.75 -11.41 -10.58
C GLU A 136 -16.02 -10.67 -11.05
N GLU A 137 -16.82 -11.29 -11.94
CA GLU A 137 -18.13 -10.74 -12.35
C GLU A 137 -19.06 -10.55 -11.14
N LEU A 138 -19.08 -11.52 -10.21
CA LEU A 138 -19.89 -11.47 -8.99
C LEU A 138 -19.42 -10.37 -8.03
N ASP A 139 -18.11 -10.25 -7.81
CA ASP A 139 -17.52 -9.22 -6.95
C ASP A 139 -17.78 -7.81 -7.51
N ASN A 140 -17.70 -7.64 -8.83
CA ASN A 140 -17.96 -6.36 -9.49
C ASN A 140 -19.43 -5.93 -9.34
N GLU A 141 -20.39 -6.80 -9.63
CA GLU A 141 -21.82 -6.49 -9.48
C GLU A 141 -22.19 -6.25 -8.00
N MET A 142 -21.55 -6.95 -7.06
CA MET A 142 -21.72 -6.72 -5.63
C MET A 142 -21.23 -5.33 -5.21
N ARG A 143 -20.07 -4.90 -5.71
CA ARG A 143 -19.56 -3.54 -5.46
C ARG A 143 -20.54 -2.49 -5.97
N LEU A 144 -21.06 -2.67 -7.18
CA LEU A 144 -22.06 -1.75 -7.76
C LEU A 144 -23.36 -1.74 -6.94
N LEU A 145 -23.85 -2.89 -6.48
CA LEU A 145 -25.04 -2.96 -5.62
C LEU A 145 -24.79 -2.29 -4.26
N THR A 146 -23.62 -2.49 -3.67
CA THR A 146 -23.24 -1.87 -2.38
C THR A 146 -23.12 -0.36 -2.52
N LEU A 147 -22.47 0.13 -3.59
CA LEU A 147 -22.38 1.55 -3.91
C LEU A 147 -23.76 2.15 -4.15
N ALA A 148 -24.63 1.49 -4.92
CA ALA A 148 -25.99 1.97 -5.14
C ALA A 148 -26.81 1.99 -3.83
N ALA A 149 -26.62 1.01 -2.95
CA ALA A 149 -27.26 0.99 -1.64
C ALA A 149 -26.75 2.12 -0.74
N LEU A 150 -25.45 2.45 -0.79
CA LEU A 150 -24.83 3.57 -0.06
C LEU A 150 -25.31 4.93 -0.60
N LEU A 151 -25.21 5.16 -1.91
CA LEU A 151 -25.69 6.39 -2.57
C LEU A 151 -27.19 6.62 -2.36
N ARG A 152 -27.96 5.55 -2.15
CA ARG A 152 -29.39 5.66 -1.84
C ARG A 152 -29.67 6.07 -0.39
N VAL A 153 -28.79 5.71 0.54
CA VAL A 153 -28.81 6.31 1.88
C VAL A 153 -28.62 7.82 1.72
N ASP A 154 -27.69 8.26 0.87
CA ASP A 154 -27.36 9.69 0.67
C ASP A 154 -28.45 10.53 -0.03
N THR A 155 -29.23 9.93 -0.95
CA THR A 155 -30.31 10.67 -1.64
C THR A 155 -31.56 10.85 -0.79
N LYS A 156 -31.83 9.96 0.18
CA LYS A 156 -32.87 10.19 1.21
C LYS A 156 -32.39 11.10 2.35
N VAL A 157 -31.07 11.26 2.52
CA VAL A 157 -30.45 12.17 3.51
C VAL A 157 -30.67 13.66 3.18
N HIS A 158 -31.07 14.00 1.95
CA HIS A 158 -31.37 15.38 1.57
C HIS A 158 -32.80 15.87 1.94
N GLY A 159 -33.61 15.03 2.60
CA GLY A 159 -35.03 15.30 2.85
C GLY A 159 -35.50 15.43 4.29
N ALA A 160 -34.69 15.18 5.32
CA ALA A 160 -35.15 15.27 6.71
C ALA A 160 -34.05 15.74 7.66
N GLU A 161 -34.26 16.91 8.24
CA GLU A 161 -33.40 17.62 9.20
C GLU A 161 -33.19 16.90 10.56
N ASP A 162 -33.43 15.58 10.68
CA ASP A 162 -33.54 14.90 11.98
C ASP A 162 -32.79 13.56 12.13
N TYR A 163 -31.99 13.12 11.14
CA TYR A 163 -31.27 11.83 11.21
C TYR A 163 -29.80 11.92 10.76
N THR A 164 -29.01 12.86 11.30
CA THR A 164 -27.57 12.58 11.40
C THR A 164 -27.41 11.50 12.46
N ASP A 165 -27.21 10.27 11.97
CA ASP A 165 -26.85 9.08 12.72
C ASP A 165 -25.86 9.45 13.84
N HIS A 166 -26.09 8.99 15.07
CA HIS A 166 -25.42 9.40 16.32
C HIS A 166 -23.89 9.16 16.37
N GLN A 167 -23.27 8.84 15.23
CA GLN A 167 -21.89 8.44 15.12
C GLN A 167 -20.89 9.60 15.24
N PHE A 168 -21.29 10.82 14.84
CA PHE A 168 -20.40 11.99 14.88
C PHE A 168 -21.01 13.15 15.66
N ARG A 169 -20.17 13.88 16.39
CA ARG A 169 -20.64 15.01 17.22
C ARG A 169 -21.01 16.20 16.34
N ARG A 170 -22.21 16.74 16.52
CA ARG A 170 -22.56 18.05 15.96
C ARG A 170 -21.92 19.14 16.80
N LEU A 171 -21.02 19.91 16.20
CA LEU A 171 -20.23 20.93 16.89
C LEU A 171 -20.74 22.33 16.57
N ARG A 172 -20.71 23.20 17.58
CA ARG A 172 -20.93 24.63 17.47
C ARG A 172 -19.58 25.34 17.46
N GLU A 173 -19.53 26.52 16.85
CA GLU A 173 -18.29 27.29 16.72
C GLU A 173 -17.63 27.60 18.07
N TYR A 174 -18.42 27.92 19.10
CA TYR A 174 -17.87 28.20 20.44
C TYR A 174 -17.30 26.96 21.15
N GLU A 175 -17.65 25.74 20.71
CA GLU A 175 -17.08 24.51 21.26
C GLU A 175 -15.69 24.23 20.69
N VAL A 176 -15.25 24.99 19.69
CA VAL A 176 -13.99 24.77 18.96
C VAL A 176 -13.09 25.99 19.10
N GLN A 177 -12.04 25.85 19.90
CA GLN A 177 -11.03 26.88 20.10
C GLN A 177 -9.85 26.66 19.15
N THR A 178 -9.79 27.42 18.06
CA THR A 178 -8.66 27.42 17.13
C THR A 178 -7.42 28.03 17.79
N LEU A 179 -6.28 27.33 17.73
CA LEU A 179 -5.02 27.70 18.37
C LEU A 179 -3.96 28.19 17.37
N GLY A 180 -4.00 27.72 16.12
CA GLY A 180 -3.06 28.12 15.08
C GLY A 180 -3.32 27.39 13.78
N ILE A 181 -2.89 27.98 12.66
CA ILE A 181 -2.99 27.34 11.35
C ILE A 181 -1.86 26.33 11.18
N ILE A 182 -2.19 25.13 10.71
CA ILE A 182 -1.23 24.08 10.36
C ILE A 182 -0.79 24.28 8.90
N THR A 183 -1.77 24.35 8.00
CA THR A 183 -1.54 24.62 6.57
C THR A 183 -2.76 25.29 5.94
N GLU A 184 -2.54 26.06 4.88
CA GLU A 184 -3.58 26.67 4.05
C GLU A 184 -3.42 26.20 2.60
N ARG A 185 -4.53 26.12 1.86
CA ARG A 185 -4.54 25.77 0.45
C ARG A 185 -5.47 26.69 -0.31
N GLU A 186 -4.91 27.39 -1.29
CA GLU A 186 -5.69 28.18 -2.23
C GLU A 186 -6.39 27.25 -3.24
N THR A 187 -7.70 27.45 -3.40
CA THR A 187 -8.53 26.85 -4.44
C THR A 187 -9.06 27.96 -5.35
N GLU A 188 -9.73 27.59 -6.44
CA GLU A 188 -10.37 28.57 -7.32
C GLU A 188 -11.46 29.38 -6.59
N GLN A 189 -12.14 28.76 -5.63
CA GLN A 189 -13.28 29.34 -4.91
C GLN A 189 -12.87 30.09 -3.64
N GLY A 190 -11.74 29.75 -3.03
CA GLY A 190 -11.33 30.32 -1.75
C GLY A 190 -10.08 29.69 -1.16
N THR A 191 -9.95 29.76 0.15
CA THR A 191 -8.82 29.17 0.89
C THR A 191 -9.35 28.11 1.84
N VAL A 192 -8.91 26.86 1.67
CA VAL A 192 -9.14 25.79 2.66
C VAL A 192 -8.07 25.91 3.74
N ARG A 193 -8.48 26.04 5.00
CA ARG A 193 -7.59 26.16 6.14
C ARG A 193 -7.70 24.94 7.04
N PHE A 194 -6.55 24.40 7.40
CA PHE A 194 -6.42 23.33 8.38
C PHE A 194 -5.74 23.90 9.61
N ALA A 195 -6.46 23.92 10.72
CA ALA A 195 -6.02 24.58 11.93
C ALA A 195 -5.98 23.60 13.10
N LYS A 196 -4.98 23.77 13.96
CA LYS A 196 -4.89 23.14 15.26
C LYS A 196 -5.98 23.75 16.15
N ALA A 197 -6.79 22.93 16.79
CA ALA A 197 -7.81 23.39 17.71
C ALA A 197 -7.95 22.48 18.93
N ARG A 198 -8.57 23.02 19.97
CA ARG A 198 -9.08 22.28 21.13
C ARG A 198 -10.60 22.27 21.07
N VAL A 199 -11.20 21.10 21.25
CA VAL A 199 -12.65 20.94 21.29
C VAL A 199 -13.13 20.80 22.73
N GLU A 200 -14.25 21.42 23.07
CA GLU A 200 -14.84 21.38 24.41
C GLU A 200 -15.18 19.93 24.81
N GLY A 201 -14.69 19.53 25.98
CA GLY A 201 -14.86 18.18 26.51
C GLY A 201 -13.80 17.17 26.07
N THR A 202 -12.81 17.55 25.27
CA THR A 202 -11.67 16.70 24.90
C THR A 202 -10.35 17.32 25.36
N SER A 203 -9.43 16.50 25.85
CA SER A 203 -8.05 16.94 26.16
C SER A 203 -7.16 16.97 24.91
N GLU A 204 -7.51 16.19 23.89
CA GLU A 204 -6.72 16.03 22.67
C GLU A 204 -6.83 17.28 21.76
N LEU A 205 -5.72 17.59 21.11
CA LEU A 205 -5.68 18.56 20.02
C LEU A 205 -6.15 17.89 18.74
N MET A 206 -6.93 18.62 17.95
CA MET A 206 -7.58 18.12 16.73
C MET A 206 -7.33 19.08 15.56
N VAL A 207 -7.52 18.56 14.34
CA VAL A 207 -7.46 19.37 13.12
C VAL A 207 -8.87 19.86 12.80
N VAL A 208 -9.03 21.17 12.62
CA VAL A 208 -10.26 21.80 12.14
C VAL A 208 -10.03 22.24 10.70
N LYS A 209 -10.81 21.68 9.80
CA LYS A 209 -10.87 22.07 8.41
C LYS A 209 -12.03 23.02 8.20
N TYR A 210 -11.78 24.21 7.67
CA TYR A 210 -12.81 25.15 7.29
C TYR A 210 -12.42 25.88 6.02
N PHE A 211 -13.43 26.34 5.28
CA PHE A 211 -13.22 27.05 4.03
C PHE A 211 -13.52 28.53 4.19
N GLN A 212 -12.63 29.36 3.70
CA GLN A 212 -12.79 30.80 3.66
C GLN A 212 -13.01 31.25 2.22
N SER A 213 -14.24 31.63 1.91
CA SER A 213 -14.59 32.11 0.57
C SER A 213 -13.93 33.45 0.26
N ARG A 214 -13.44 33.61 -0.98
CA ARG A 214 -12.98 34.91 -1.50
C ARG A 214 -14.14 35.89 -1.71
N THR A 215 -15.35 35.38 -1.95
CA THR A 215 -16.54 36.19 -2.19
C THR A 215 -17.68 35.82 -1.25
N PRO A 216 -18.38 36.79 -0.62
CA PRO A 216 -19.46 36.52 0.34
C PRO A 216 -20.67 35.75 -0.23
N GLN A 217 -20.76 35.60 -1.56
CA GLN A 217 -21.95 35.06 -2.23
C GLN A 217 -21.80 33.60 -2.68
N HIS A 218 -20.60 33.03 -2.73
CA HIS A 218 -20.45 31.63 -3.13
C HIS A 218 -20.78 30.69 -1.96
N ARG A 219 -21.86 29.91 -2.12
CA ARG A 219 -22.18 28.83 -1.17
C ARG A 219 -21.23 27.66 -1.38
N VAL A 220 -20.62 27.23 -0.28
CA VAL A 220 -19.41 26.39 -0.15
C VAL A 220 -19.72 24.88 -0.17
N ALA A 221 -20.88 24.46 -0.68
CA ALA A 221 -21.36 23.11 -0.43
C ALA A 221 -20.48 22.01 -1.06
N ASP A 222 -19.86 22.27 -2.23
CA ASP A 222 -19.13 21.23 -2.98
C ASP A 222 -17.62 21.17 -2.70
N ASP A 223 -17.01 22.22 -2.14
CA ASP A 223 -15.54 22.36 -2.08
C ASP A 223 -14.89 21.83 -0.79
N LEU A 224 -15.68 21.45 0.22
CA LEU A 224 -15.16 20.97 1.51
C LEU A 224 -14.66 19.51 1.49
N GLY A 225 -14.37 18.94 0.31
CA GLY A 225 -13.96 17.55 0.14
C GLY A 225 -15.08 16.58 0.52
N HIS A 226 -14.98 15.30 0.14
CA HIS A 226 -16.00 14.29 0.44
C HIS A 226 -16.02 13.97 1.95
N PRO A 227 -16.89 14.60 2.76
CA PRO A 227 -16.96 14.27 4.19
C PRO A 227 -17.43 12.82 4.37
N ASP A 228 -18.12 12.28 3.36
CA ASP A 228 -18.61 10.92 3.26
C ASP A 228 -17.47 9.90 3.27
N THR A 229 -16.35 10.18 2.60
CA THR A 229 -15.17 9.30 2.60
C THR A 229 -14.59 9.20 4.01
N LEU A 230 -14.38 10.34 4.68
CA LEU A 230 -13.88 10.37 6.05
C LEU A 230 -14.88 9.75 7.03
N ALA A 231 -16.18 9.99 6.86
CA ALA A 231 -17.21 9.37 7.67
C ALA A 231 -17.21 7.83 7.54
N ALA A 232 -17.08 7.31 6.32
CA ALA A 232 -17.06 5.87 6.05
C ALA A 232 -15.90 5.17 6.78
N ILE A 233 -14.70 5.77 6.77
CA ILE A 233 -13.50 5.20 7.42
C ILE A 233 -13.42 5.50 8.92
N SER A 234 -14.28 6.36 9.45
CA SER A 234 -14.28 6.75 10.87
C SER A 234 -15.21 5.90 11.74
N SER A 235 -15.89 4.92 11.15
CA SER A 235 -16.69 3.95 11.91
C SER A 235 -15.83 3.03 12.77
N LEU A 236 -16.35 2.63 13.93
CA LEU A 236 -15.61 1.84 14.93
C LEU A 236 -14.97 0.57 14.33
N GLY A 237 -15.68 -0.09 13.40
CA GLY A 237 -15.19 -1.31 12.74
C GLY A 237 -14.28 -1.09 11.53
N LYS A 238 -14.16 0.14 11.03
CA LYS A 238 -13.36 0.48 9.84
C LYS A 238 -12.23 1.48 10.11
N SER A 239 -12.14 2.01 11.32
CA SER A 239 -11.12 3.00 11.66
C SER A 239 -9.75 2.37 11.89
N HIS A 240 -8.69 3.08 11.52
CA HIS A 240 -7.30 2.70 11.77
C HIS A 240 -6.62 3.72 12.73
N PRO A 241 -5.71 3.30 13.64
CA PRO A 241 -4.96 4.20 14.52
C PRO A 241 -4.20 5.31 13.79
N ASN A 242 -3.66 5.03 12.61
CA ASN A 242 -2.80 5.96 11.86
C ASN A 242 -3.50 6.65 10.67
N VAL A 243 -4.83 6.64 10.64
CA VAL A 243 -5.64 7.34 9.63
C VAL A 243 -6.50 8.37 10.34
N ALA A 244 -6.57 9.60 9.81
CA ALA A 244 -7.39 10.67 10.34
C ALA A 244 -8.86 10.26 10.42
N ARG A 245 -9.53 10.62 11.52
CA ARG A 245 -10.94 10.24 11.76
C ARG A 245 -11.82 11.46 11.92
N LEU A 246 -12.99 11.44 11.31
CA LEU A 246 -14.04 12.40 11.55
C LEU A 246 -14.50 12.31 13.02
N TYR A 247 -14.35 13.42 13.74
CA TYR A 247 -14.84 13.55 15.11
C TYR A 247 -16.20 14.26 15.15
N GLY A 248 -16.33 15.34 14.37
CA GLY A 248 -17.56 16.12 14.35
C GLY A 248 -17.64 17.11 13.20
N LEU A 249 -18.84 17.64 13.01
CA LEU A 249 -19.20 18.56 11.93
C LEU A 249 -20.00 19.74 12.46
N ALA A 250 -19.78 20.92 11.90
CA ALA A 250 -20.62 22.08 12.11
C ALA A 250 -21.41 22.40 10.83
N THR A 251 -22.71 22.12 10.85
CA THR A 251 -23.63 22.32 9.72
C THR A 251 -24.67 23.41 10.00
N THR A 252 -24.40 24.32 10.93
CA THR A 252 -25.39 25.32 11.35
C THR A 252 -25.64 26.36 10.27
N ARG A 253 -26.92 26.57 9.90
CA ARG A 253 -27.32 27.63 8.95
C ARG A 253 -26.82 29.00 9.43
N GLY A 254 -25.94 29.62 8.64
CA GLY A 254 -25.45 30.98 8.86
C GLY A 254 -24.05 31.10 9.46
N ALA A 255 -23.45 30.01 9.94
CA ALA A 255 -22.04 29.97 10.36
C ALA A 255 -21.17 29.32 9.27
N THR A 256 -19.86 29.58 9.30
CA THR A 256 -18.91 28.94 8.39
C THR A 256 -18.88 27.44 8.67
N PRO A 257 -19.21 26.58 7.69
CA PRO A 257 -19.15 25.13 7.89
C PRO A 257 -17.70 24.70 8.16
N PHE A 258 -17.54 23.79 9.11
CA PHE A 258 -16.23 23.22 9.42
C PHE A 258 -16.34 21.74 9.81
N THR A 259 -15.24 21.04 9.61
CA THR A 259 -15.05 19.63 9.93
C THR A 259 -13.95 19.50 10.97
N VAL A 260 -14.16 18.65 11.97
CA VAL A 260 -13.16 18.38 13.01
C VAL A 260 -12.69 16.94 12.89
N LEU A 261 -11.38 16.77 12.78
CA LEU A 261 -10.70 15.50 12.61
C LEU A 261 -9.85 15.18 13.83
N ARG A 262 -10.02 13.97 14.36
CA ARG A 262 -9.09 13.36 15.32
C ARG A 262 -7.88 12.88 14.52
N ALA A 263 -6.81 13.65 14.59
CA ALA A 263 -5.53 13.41 13.94
C ALA A 263 -4.42 14.11 14.74
N GLY A 264 -3.17 13.97 14.28
CA GLY A 264 -2.07 14.81 14.73
C GLY A 264 -2.26 16.28 14.33
N VAL A 265 -1.54 17.19 14.99
CA VAL A 265 -1.60 18.64 14.69
C VAL A 265 -0.23 19.25 14.39
N TYR A 266 0.85 18.48 14.53
CA TYR A 266 2.20 18.91 14.19
C TYR A 266 2.61 18.23 12.90
N PRO A 267 3.09 18.99 11.89
CA PRO A 267 3.75 18.40 10.73
C PRO A 267 4.88 17.49 11.19
N VAL A 268 5.01 16.33 10.56
CA VAL A 268 5.97 15.30 10.97
C VAL A 268 7.42 15.81 10.99
N SER A 269 7.78 16.72 10.09
CA SER A 269 9.12 17.31 10.06
C SER A 269 9.44 18.13 11.29
N GLN A 270 8.50 18.95 11.77
CA GLN A 270 8.68 19.73 12.98
C GLN A 270 8.90 18.83 14.19
N TYR A 271 8.19 17.71 14.26
CA TYR A 271 8.37 16.72 15.32
C TYR A 271 9.74 16.05 15.25
N LEU A 272 10.15 15.56 14.08
CA LEU A 272 11.45 14.89 13.91
C LEU A 272 12.62 15.85 14.18
N LEU A 273 12.55 17.09 13.67
CA LEU A 273 13.59 18.10 13.89
C LEU A 273 13.67 18.56 15.35
N ALA A 274 12.58 18.48 16.12
CA ALA A 274 12.60 18.74 17.55
C ALA A 274 13.34 17.66 18.35
N ILE A 275 13.52 16.45 17.80
CA ILE A 275 14.33 15.39 18.42
C ILE A 275 15.80 15.71 18.13
N GLY A 276 16.52 16.16 19.17
CA GLY A 276 17.92 16.58 19.04
C GLY A 276 18.92 15.45 18.82
N ASP A 277 18.61 14.24 19.27
CA ASP A 277 19.47 13.06 19.10
C ASP A 277 19.15 12.31 17.80
N LEU A 278 20.17 12.07 16.97
CA LEU A 278 20.01 11.43 15.65
C LEU A 278 19.48 10.00 15.76
N VAL A 279 19.92 9.24 16.76
CA VAL A 279 19.48 7.86 16.96
C VAL A 279 17.99 7.86 17.30
N THR A 280 17.58 8.64 18.29
CA THR A 280 16.17 8.78 18.69
C THR A 280 15.30 9.29 17.54
N ARG A 281 15.81 10.23 16.73
CA ARG A 281 15.09 10.76 15.56
C ARG A 281 14.89 9.68 14.50
N TYR A 282 15.92 8.88 14.22
CA TYR A 282 15.82 7.76 13.28
C TYR A 282 14.79 6.73 13.74
N VAL A 283 14.79 6.39 15.03
CA VAL A 283 13.80 5.46 15.61
C VAL A 283 12.39 5.99 15.44
N ALA A 284 12.17 7.26 15.80
CA ALA A 284 10.88 7.91 15.64
C ALA A 284 10.44 7.92 14.17
N TRP A 285 11.35 8.15 13.23
CA TRP A 285 11.06 8.07 11.80
C TRP A 285 10.67 6.67 11.35
N SER A 286 11.42 5.63 11.75
CA SER A 286 11.09 4.25 11.40
C SER A 286 9.73 3.82 11.96
N ASP A 287 9.44 4.18 13.21
CA ASP A 287 8.12 3.95 13.82
C ASP A 287 7.02 4.65 13.01
N ILE A 288 7.28 5.89 12.56
CA ILE A 288 6.33 6.66 11.77
C ILE A 288 6.12 6.04 10.38
N GLU A 289 7.19 5.66 9.68
CA GLU A 289 7.12 5.05 8.34
C GLU A 289 6.27 3.77 8.38
N LEU A 290 6.52 2.87 9.32
CA LEU A 290 5.75 1.63 9.46
C LEU A 290 4.28 1.89 9.77
N ALA A 291 4.00 2.85 10.66
CA ALA A 291 2.64 3.23 11.02
C ALA A 291 1.88 3.87 9.85
N VAL A 292 2.55 4.68 9.04
CA VAL A 292 2.00 5.29 7.81
C VAL A 292 1.72 4.20 6.77
N LEU A 293 2.65 3.26 6.56
CA LEU A 293 2.45 2.13 5.66
C LEU A 293 1.26 1.27 6.07
N GLY A 294 1.11 0.96 7.36
CA GLY A 294 -0.07 0.25 7.87
C GLY A 294 -1.37 1.01 7.65
N GLY A 295 -1.35 2.34 7.84
CA GLY A 295 -2.49 3.20 7.54
C GLY A 295 -2.86 3.22 6.05
N ALA A 296 -1.87 3.28 5.16
CA ALA A 296 -2.06 3.29 3.72
C ALA A 296 -2.57 1.94 3.18
N GLU A 297 -2.01 0.82 3.67
CA GLU A 297 -2.51 -0.53 3.37
C GLU A 297 -3.99 -0.67 3.78
N HIS A 298 -4.34 -0.17 4.96
CA HIS A 298 -5.72 -0.19 5.44
C HIS A 298 -6.67 0.63 4.55
N LEU A 299 -6.26 1.82 4.11
CA LEU A 299 -7.03 2.62 3.16
C LEU A 299 -7.27 1.88 1.85
N GLU A 300 -6.25 1.18 1.31
CA GLU A 300 -6.39 0.41 0.07
C GLU A 300 -7.40 -0.73 0.17
N HIS A 301 -7.46 -1.40 1.32
CA HIS A 301 -8.49 -2.41 1.59
C HIS A 301 -9.90 -1.84 1.58
N MET A 302 -10.05 -0.53 1.81
CA MET A 302 -11.31 0.21 1.72
C MET A 302 -11.54 0.87 0.36
N ALA A 303 -10.76 0.50 -0.66
CA ALA A 303 -10.78 1.11 -1.99
C ALA A 303 -10.44 2.62 -2.00
N LEU A 304 -9.69 3.07 -0.99
CA LEU A 304 -9.17 4.42 -0.89
C LEU A 304 -7.65 4.39 -1.00
N VAL A 305 -7.07 5.51 -1.42
CA VAL A 305 -5.63 5.66 -1.56
C VAL A 305 -5.21 6.96 -0.93
N TRP A 306 -4.05 6.93 -0.27
CA TRP A 306 -3.40 8.14 0.22
C TRP A 306 -2.48 8.69 -0.87
N HIS A 307 -2.69 9.94 -1.25
CA HIS A 307 -1.94 10.64 -2.29
C HIS A 307 -1.38 11.94 -1.70
N PRO A 308 -0.27 11.84 -0.95
CA PRO A 308 0.34 12.99 -0.30
C PRO A 308 0.91 13.96 -1.33
N ARG A 309 0.88 15.26 -0.99
CA ARG A 309 1.60 16.28 -1.78
C ARG A 309 3.06 16.46 -1.34
N SER A 310 3.36 16.05 -0.11
CA SER A 310 4.67 16.14 0.54
C SER A 310 4.65 15.27 1.79
N TYR A 311 5.81 15.01 2.41
CA TYR A 311 5.87 14.35 3.71
C TYR A 311 5.09 15.07 4.83
N ASP A 312 4.95 16.39 4.77
CA ASP A 312 4.18 17.17 5.76
C ASP A 312 2.67 16.96 5.66
N SER A 313 2.20 16.14 4.70
CA SER A 313 0.86 15.55 4.76
C SER A 313 0.68 14.61 5.95
N ILE A 314 1.78 14.10 6.53
CA ILE A 314 1.77 13.30 7.75
C ILE A 314 1.79 14.26 8.95
N VAL A 315 0.84 14.09 9.85
CA VAL A 315 0.78 14.83 11.11
C VAL A 315 0.91 13.91 12.30
N VAL A 316 1.59 14.38 13.33
CA VAL A 316 1.74 13.65 14.61
C VAL A 316 0.99 14.34 15.74
N ASN A 317 0.52 13.57 16.70
CA ASN A 317 -0.06 14.10 17.93
C ASN A 317 1.04 14.44 18.97
N ASP A 318 0.64 14.89 20.16
CA ASP A 318 1.58 15.22 21.25
C ASP A 318 2.42 14.02 21.74
N HIS A 319 2.05 12.79 21.34
CA HIS A 319 2.76 11.55 21.67
C HIS A 319 3.63 11.02 20.52
N GLY A 320 3.73 11.75 19.41
CA GLY A 320 4.49 11.30 18.24
C GLY A 320 3.77 10.27 17.36
N GLN A 321 2.50 9.93 17.65
CA GLN A 321 1.75 8.99 16.82
C GLN A 321 1.35 9.65 15.50
N PRO A 322 1.67 9.05 14.34
CA PRO A 322 1.40 9.65 13.04
C PRO A 322 0.00 9.34 12.53
N PHE A 323 -0.52 10.24 11.70
CA PHE A 323 -1.80 10.15 11.01
C PHE A 323 -1.65 10.64 9.56
N ILE A 324 -2.25 9.92 8.63
CA ILE A 324 -2.44 10.32 7.23
C ILE A 324 -3.92 10.64 6.93
N GLY A 325 -4.20 11.35 5.84
CA GLY A 325 -5.56 11.64 5.40
C GLY A 325 -6.21 12.89 6.01
N ALA A 326 -5.42 13.75 6.68
CA ALA A 326 -5.94 14.95 7.34
C ALA A 326 -6.16 16.13 6.38
N PHE A 327 -5.60 16.08 5.17
CA PHE A 327 -5.50 17.25 4.28
C PHE A 327 -6.03 16.98 2.87
N ASP A 328 -7.23 16.41 2.73
CA ASP A 328 -7.86 16.15 1.42
C ASP A 328 -6.97 15.37 0.45
N ASP A 329 -6.15 14.49 1.00
CA ASP A 329 -5.18 13.64 0.32
C ASP A 329 -5.66 12.18 0.25
N LEU A 330 -6.97 11.96 0.41
CA LEU A 330 -7.63 10.68 0.27
C LEU A 330 -8.48 10.65 -1.00
N PHE A 331 -8.22 9.68 -1.87
CA PHE A 331 -8.93 9.52 -3.13
C PHE A 331 -9.50 8.10 -3.24
N HIS A 332 -10.53 7.93 -4.06
CA HIS A 332 -10.94 6.60 -4.45
C HIS A 332 -9.85 5.98 -5.33
N LYS A 333 -9.57 4.68 -5.14
CA LYS A 333 -8.49 3.97 -5.83
C LYS A 333 -8.56 4.05 -7.36
N ASP A 334 -9.77 4.20 -7.89
CA ASP A 334 -10.04 4.27 -9.34
C ASP A 334 -9.77 5.65 -9.97
N VAL A 335 -9.56 6.68 -9.16
CA VAL A 335 -9.37 8.07 -9.66
C VAL A 335 -7.94 8.27 -10.18
N LEU A 336 -6.96 7.65 -9.53
CA LEU A 336 -5.55 7.84 -9.84
C LEU A 336 -4.94 6.53 -10.37
N PRO A 337 -4.05 6.58 -11.37
CA PRO A 337 -3.26 5.42 -11.75
C PRO A 337 -2.46 4.87 -10.56
N ALA A 338 -2.39 3.55 -10.42
CA ALA A 338 -1.66 2.90 -9.33
C ALA A 338 -0.16 3.27 -9.28
N LYS A 339 0.43 3.59 -10.44
CA LYS A 339 1.81 4.04 -10.55
C LYS A 339 1.99 5.42 -9.91
N ASP A 340 1.12 6.38 -10.22
CA ASP A 340 1.21 7.75 -9.70
C ASP A 340 1.05 7.74 -8.17
N GLN A 341 0.07 6.98 -7.67
CA GLN A 341 -0.12 6.77 -6.23
C GLN A 341 1.15 6.25 -5.55
N ALA A 342 1.81 5.25 -6.15
CA ALA A 342 3.05 4.69 -5.62
C ALA A 342 4.20 5.71 -5.67
N VAL A 343 4.32 6.48 -6.75
CA VAL A 343 5.35 7.53 -6.90
C VAL A 343 5.21 8.55 -5.77
N ASP A 344 4.03 9.12 -5.57
CA ASP A 344 3.86 10.21 -4.61
C ASP A 344 4.04 9.74 -3.16
N MET A 345 3.58 8.53 -2.84
CA MET A 345 3.81 7.96 -1.51
C MET A 345 5.29 7.67 -1.26
N LEU A 346 5.99 7.05 -2.22
CA LEU A 346 7.43 6.78 -2.10
C LEU A 346 8.24 8.08 -2.04
N PHE A 347 7.82 9.10 -2.80
CA PHE A 347 8.44 10.42 -2.76
C PHE A 347 8.28 11.06 -1.37
N ALA A 348 7.06 11.08 -0.83
CA ALA A 348 6.80 11.62 0.50
C ALA A 348 7.56 10.85 1.59
N LEU A 349 7.60 9.52 1.57
CA LEU A 349 8.37 8.74 2.55
C LEU A 349 9.89 8.92 2.38
N GLY A 350 10.37 9.07 1.15
CA GLY A 350 11.76 9.37 0.83
C GLY A 350 12.19 10.73 1.37
N GLU A 351 11.44 11.79 1.09
CA GLU A 351 11.72 13.11 1.66
C GLU A 351 11.62 13.13 3.19
N LEU A 352 10.65 12.39 3.76
CA LEU A 352 10.55 12.25 5.21
C LEU A 352 11.81 11.62 5.81
N LYS A 353 12.31 10.57 5.16
CA LYS A 353 13.56 9.92 5.53
C LYS A 353 14.73 10.89 5.47
N ASP A 354 14.72 11.80 4.51
CA ASP A 354 15.76 12.82 4.35
C ASP A 354 15.71 13.89 5.44
N VAL A 355 14.54 14.15 6.04
CA VAL A 355 14.41 15.04 7.22
C VAL A 355 14.84 14.32 8.50
N ALA A 356 14.50 13.04 8.62
CA ALA A 356 14.82 12.21 9.78
C ALA A 356 16.31 11.91 9.91
N LEU A 357 16.96 11.71 8.78
CA LEU A 357 18.38 11.43 8.70
C LEU A 357 19.11 12.74 8.46
N ASP A 358 20.03 13.10 9.35
CA ASP A 358 21.08 14.01 8.95
C ASP A 358 21.90 13.28 7.89
N TRP A 359 21.65 13.57 6.62
CA TRP A 359 22.60 13.21 5.58
C TRP A 359 23.91 13.82 6.04
N GLY A 360 24.92 13.00 6.29
CA GLY A 360 26.25 13.50 6.60
C GLY A 360 26.80 14.30 5.41
N TYR A 361 28.10 14.26 5.21
CA TYR A 361 28.70 14.95 4.07
C TYR A 361 28.13 14.41 2.74
N ILE A 362 27.34 15.24 2.05
CA ILE A 362 27.03 15.06 0.64
C ILE A 362 28.23 15.59 -0.13
N HIS A 363 28.92 14.71 -0.84
CA HIS A 363 30.07 15.07 -1.66
C HIS A 363 29.69 15.00 -3.14
N ASP A 364 29.66 16.17 -3.76
CA ASP A 364 29.61 16.29 -5.21
C ASP A 364 31.05 16.48 -5.71
N GLU A 365 31.64 15.41 -6.24
CA GLU A 365 33.00 15.44 -6.77
C GLU A 365 33.02 14.95 -8.22
N TYR A 366 33.60 15.73 -9.12
CA TYR A 366 34.00 15.23 -10.43
C TYR A 366 35.33 14.49 -10.25
N SER A 367 35.26 13.17 -10.05
CA SER A 367 36.44 12.33 -9.85
C SER A 367 36.43 11.15 -10.82
N ASP A 368 37.62 10.71 -11.20
CA ASP A 368 37.80 9.41 -11.83
C ASP A 368 37.30 8.32 -10.87
N LEU A 369 36.62 7.29 -11.40
CA LEU A 369 36.06 6.17 -10.61
C LEU A 369 37.11 5.49 -9.74
N ASP A 370 38.36 5.48 -10.21
CA ASP A 370 39.51 4.93 -9.49
C ASP A 370 39.94 5.75 -8.28
N THR A 371 39.60 7.04 -8.26
CA THR A 371 39.96 7.99 -7.21
C THR A 371 38.77 8.41 -6.34
N CYS A 372 37.56 8.14 -6.81
CA CYS A 372 36.31 8.48 -6.13
C CYS A 372 36.25 7.86 -4.72
N ASP A 373 35.92 8.69 -3.73
CA ASP A 373 35.88 8.30 -2.30
C ASP A 373 37.21 7.62 -1.89
N GLU A 374 38.33 8.24 -2.27
CA GLU A 374 39.70 7.75 -2.03
C GLU A 374 39.96 6.34 -2.62
N GLY A 375 39.33 6.04 -3.75
CA GLY A 375 39.40 4.73 -4.43
C GLY A 375 38.54 3.65 -3.78
N ARG A 376 37.65 4.00 -2.85
CA ARG A 376 36.78 3.05 -2.16
C ARG A 376 35.81 2.36 -3.13
N LEU A 377 35.22 3.11 -4.06
CA LEU A 377 34.31 2.54 -5.06
C LEU A 377 35.00 1.45 -5.90
N LYS A 378 36.23 1.70 -6.34
CA LYS A 378 37.03 0.70 -7.05
C LYS A 378 37.29 -0.54 -6.19
N SER A 379 37.81 -0.34 -4.97
CA SER A 379 38.08 -1.44 -4.04
C SER A 379 36.82 -2.27 -3.72
N LEU A 380 35.65 -1.64 -3.71
CA LEU A 380 34.35 -2.29 -3.51
C LEU A 380 34.01 -3.23 -4.66
N MET A 381 34.12 -2.72 -5.88
CA MET A 381 33.79 -3.47 -7.10
C MET A 381 34.77 -4.63 -7.31
N ASP A 382 36.06 -4.42 -7.02
CA ASP A 382 37.10 -5.46 -7.09
C ASP A 382 36.93 -6.54 -6.00
N GLY A 383 36.26 -6.21 -4.88
CA GLY A 383 36.09 -7.10 -3.72
C GLY A 383 34.85 -8.01 -3.75
N ILE A 384 34.02 -7.94 -4.80
CA ILE A 384 32.82 -8.78 -4.94
C ILE A 384 33.24 -10.23 -5.21
N HIS A 385 32.87 -11.18 -4.33
CA HIS A 385 33.37 -12.57 -4.35
C HIS A 385 32.75 -13.51 -5.38
N SER A 386 31.81 -13.02 -6.19
CA SER A 386 31.18 -13.77 -7.27
C SER A 386 30.55 -12.80 -8.27
N PRO A 387 31.34 -11.98 -8.97
CA PRO A 387 30.79 -10.97 -9.84
C PRO A 387 30.00 -11.65 -10.97
N SER A 388 28.76 -11.18 -11.18
CA SER A 388 28.00 -11.58 -12.37
C SER A 388 28.85 -11.23 -13.61
N PRO A 389 28.97 -12.12 -14.61
CA PRO A 389 29.68 -11.79 -15.86
C PRO A 389 29.14 -10.52 -16.54
N ILE A 390 27.87 -10.20 -16.29
CA ILE A 390 27.23 -8.96 -16.74
C ILE A 390 27.80 -7.76 -15.98
N LEU A 391 27.93 -7.89 -14.64
CA LEU A 391 28.51 -6.83 -13.82
C LEU A 391 29.97 -6.56 -14.19
N GLU A 392 30.78 -7.59 -14.42
CA GLU A 392 32.17 -7.42 -14.87
C GLU A 392 32.24 -6.66 -16.19
N GLN A 393 31.38 -6.99 -17.16
CA GLN A 393 31.31 -6.30 -18.44
C GLN A 393 30.88 -4.83 -18.30
N VAL A 394 29.84 -4.58 -17.50
CA VAL A 394 29.38 -3.21 -17.21
C VAL A 394 30.48 -2.42 -16.52
N TRP A 395 31.12 -2.99 -15.49
CA TRP A 395 32.17 -2.33 -14.73
C TRP A 395 33.42 -2.06 -15.59
N ALA A 396 33.89 -3.05 -16.34
CA ALA A 396 34.99 -2.90 -17.28
C ALA A 396 34.71 -1.81 -18.32
N ARG A 397 33.46 -1.68 -18.78
CA ARG A 397 33.08 -0.63 -19.72
C ARG A 397 33.14 0.77 -19.10
N VAL A 398 32.66 0.90 -17.87
CA VAL A 398 32.50 2.18 -17.16
C VAL A 398 33.83 2.68 -16.59
N HIS A 399 34.71 1.77 -16.14
CA HIS A 399 36.01 2.08 -15.52
C HIS A 399 37.00 2.81 -16.46
N HIS A 400 36.89 2.68 -17.78
CA HIS A 400 37.86 3.29 -18.71
C HIS A 400 37.54 4.75 -19.08
N GLU A 401 36.52 5.34 -18.47
CA GLU A 401 35.95 6.63 -18.88
C GLU A 401 36.00 7.63 -17.73
N GLU A 402 36.30 8.89 -18.04
CA GLU A 402 36.18 9.99 -17.08
C GLU A 402 34.70 10.34 -16.91
N LEU A 403 34.10 9.91 -15.80
CA LEU A 403 32.67 10.07 -15.52
C LEU A 403 32.43 10.94 -14.30
N SER A 404 31.26 11.59 -14.27
CA SER A 404 30.83 12.36 -13.11
C SER A 404 30.20 11.40 -12.09
N VAL A 405 30.77 11.35 -10.89
CA VAL A 405 30.34 10.45 -9.82
C VAL A 405 29.88 11.26 -8.62
N HIS A 406 28.57 11.30 -8.40
CA HIS A 406 28.01 11.89 -7.18
C HIS A 406 27.87 10.79 -6.14
N TRP A 407 28.35 10.98 -4.92
CA TRP A 407 28.17 9.96 -3.90
C TRP A 407 27.69 10.54 -2.59
N LYS A 408 26.89 9.72 -1.91
CA LYS A 408 26.36 10.05 -0.59
C LYS A 408 26.57 8.87 0.34
N TRP A 409 27.04 9.19 1.53
CA TRP A 409 27.22 8.22 2.59
C TRP A 409 26.31 8.57 3.76
N ARG A 410 25.74 7.54 4.39
CA ARG A 410 24.92 7.69 5.58
C ARG A 410 25.13 6.56 6.56
N LYS A 411 24.99 6.90 7.84
CA LYS A 411 25.00 5.98 8.98
C LYS A 411 23.57 5.85 9.52
N GLU A 412 23.06 4.63 9.59
CA GLU A 412 21.76 4.29 10.18
C GLU A 412 21.98 3.45 11.44
N PRO A 413 21.37 3.78 12.58
CA PRO A 413 21.49 2.99 13.82
C PRO A 413 21.00 1.55 13.66
N ARG A 414 21.75 0.55 14.13
CA ARG A 414 21.39 -0.88 14.00
C ARG A 414 20.35 -1.34 15.02
N GLU A 415 20.43 -0.85 16.25
CA GLU A 415 19.89 -1.56 17.43
C GLU A 415 18.35 -1.53 17.62
N HIS A 416 17.60 -0.85 16.75
CA HIS A 416 16.26 -0.37 17.15
C HIS A 416 15.07 -1.03 16.46
N TRP A 417 15.28 -2.01 15.58
CA TRP A 417 14.19 -2.80 15.01
C TRP A 417 13.49 -3.72 16.04
N SER A 418 14.00 -3.79 17.27
CA SER A 418 13.49 -4.69 18.32
C SER A 418 12.24 -4.18 19.06
N THR A 419 11.92 -2.88 18.98
CA THR A 419 10.80 -2.27 19.72
C THR A 419 9.45 -2.44 19.03
N ILE A 420 9.44 -2.64 17.72
CA ILE A 420 8.21 -2.72 16.93
C ILE A 420 7.77 -4.19 16.84
N ASN A 421 6.47 -4.45 16.88
CA ASN A 421 5.94 -5.80 16.71
C ASN A 421 6.36 -6.38 15.34
N SER A 422 7.07 -7.51 15.34
CA SER A 422 7.57 -8.16 14.12
C SER A 422 6.48 -8.43 13.09
N THR A 423 5.25 -8.71 13.51
CA THR A 423 4.13 -8.94 12.58
C THR A 423 3.72 -7.67 11.84
N GLU A 424 3.73 -6.52 12.52
CA GLU A 424 3.40 -5.24 11.91
C GLU A 424 4.52 -4.79 10.97
N GLN A 425 5.79 -5.01 11.37
CA GLN A 425 6.95 -4.76 10.52
C GLN A 425 6.86 -5.56 9.21
N ILE A 426 6.62 -6.87 9.28
CA ILE A 426 6.55 -7.73 8.09
C ILE A 426 5.43 -7.27 7.14
N LYS A 427 4.26 -6.87 7.67
CA LYS A 427 3.16 -6.36 6.86
C LYS A 427 3.53 -5.04 6.16
N ALA A 428 4.08 -4.10 6.91
CA ALA A 428 4.50 -2.81 6.37
C ALA A 428 5.61 -2.97 5.31
N ILE A 429 6.62 -3.82 5.56
CA ILE A 429 7.68 -4.15 4.59
C ILE A 429 7.06 -4.75 3.33
N LYS A 430 6.17 -5.74 3.46
CA LYS A 430 5.48 -6.35 2.32
C LYS A 430 4.70 -5.31 1.52
N TYR A 431 3.94 -4.43 2.20
CA TYR A 431 3.20 -3.38 1.54
C TYR A 431 4.13 -2.37 0.84
N MET A 432 5.24 -1.99 1.46
CA MET A 432 6.25 -1.13 0.83
C MET A 432 6.83 -1.78 -0.45
N HIS A 433 7.07 -3.09 -0.44
CA HIS A 433 7.47 -3.82 -1.65
C HIS A 433 6.38 -3.80 -2.73
N ASP A 434 5.10 -4.00 -2.36
CA ASP A 434 3.98 -3.93 -3.31
C ASP A 434 3.85 -2.52 -3.93
N VAL A 435 4.16 -1.47 -3.16
CA VAL A 435 4.21 -0.08 -3.64
C VAL A 435 5.38 0.10 -4.61
N HIS A 436 6.58 -0.35 -4.25
CA HIS A 436 7.73 -0.33 -5.15
C HIS A 436 7.48 -1.10 -6.44
N ALA A 437 6.83 -2.26 -6.38
CA ALA A 437 6.47 -3.03 -7.57
C ALA A 437 5.54 -2.23 -8.49
N ARG A 438 4.53 -1.55 -7.95
CA ARG A 438 3.65 -0.66 -8.74
C ARG A 438 4.39 0.51 -9.40
N TRP A 439 5.43 1.01 -8.74
CA TRP A 439 6.29 2.05 -9.30
C TRP A 439 7.19 1.53 -10.45
N VAL A 440 7.82 0.36 -10.25
CA VAL A 440 8.81 -0.24 -11.16
C VAL A 440 8.18 -0.93 -12.37
N VAL A 441 6.96 -1.46 -12.27
CA VAL A 441 6.31 -2.19 -13.37
C VAL A 441 5.99 -1.23 -14.54
N SER A 442 6.94 -1.16 -15.46
CA SER A 442 6.74 -0.85 -16.88
C SER A 442 5.85 -1.94 -17.51
N PRO A 443 5.02 -1.65 -18.53
CA PRO A 443 4.11 -2.62 -19.18
C PRO A 443 4.77 -3.88 -19.78
N PHE A 444 6.08 -4.07 -19.63
CA PHE A 444 6.73 -5.34 -19.93
C PHE A 444 6.40 -6.36 -18.85
N LYS A 445 5.71 -7.44 -19.27
CA LYS A 445 5.58 -8.67 -18.51
C LYS A 445 6.97 -9.15 -18.12
N GLN A 446 7.42 -8.82 -16.91
CA GLN A 446 8.60 -9.46 -16.36
C GLN A 446 8.28 -10.94 -16.22
N ASN A 447 9.14 -11.77 -16.80
CA ASN A 447 9.11 -13.22 -16.70
C ASN A 447 9.75 -13.65 -15.36
N THR A 448 9.39 -12.97 -14.27
CA THR A 448 10.01 -13.14 -12.95
C THR A 448 9.14 -14.05 -12.09
N ASN A 449 9.39 -15.35 -12.21
CA ASN A 449 9.20 -16.31 -11.11
C ASN A 449 10.25 -16.09 -9.99
N LEU A 450 10.80 -14.88 -9.84
CA LEU A 450 11.54 -14.52 -8.64
C LEU A 450 10.49 -14.21 -7.57
N GLU A 451 10.24 -15.18 -6.70
CA GLU A 451 9.54 -14.97 -5.44
C GLU A 451 10.36 -13.97 -4.59
N TRP A 452 10.10 -12.67 -4.76
CA TRP A 452 10.66 -11.60 -3.92
C TRP A 452 10.28 -11.76 -2.45
N SER A 453 9.18 -12.47 -2.17
CA SER A 453 8.84 -12.96 -0.82
C SER A 453 9.98 -13.75 -0.20
N LEU A 454 10.73 -14.54 -0.98
CA LEU A 454 11.85 -15.36 -0.54
C LEU A 454 13.14 -14.55 -0.32
N VAL A 455 13.29 -13.40 -0.99
CA VAL A 455 14.40 -12.45 -0.76
C VAL A 455 14.14 -11.61 0.49
N ALA A 456 12.92 -11.11 0.68
CA ALA A 456 12.53 -10.43 1.91
C ALA A 456 12.53 -11.39 3.12
N GLU A 457 12.04 -12.63 2.98
CA GLU A 457 12.17 -13.65 4.03
C GLU A 457 13.61 -14.05 4.28
N LYS A 458 14.47 -14.12 3.25
CA LYS A 458 15.90 -14.39 3.43
C LYS A 458 16.64 -13.21 4.05
N GLU A 459 16.39 -11.96 3.68
CA GLU A 459 16.99 -10.79 4.34
C GLU A 459 16.53 -10.68 5.80
N ILE A 460 15.25 -10.94 6.08
CA ILE A 460 14.70 -10.98 7.44
C ILE A 460 15.27 -12.18 8.23
N GLN A 461 15.43 -13.36 7.62
CA GLN A 461 16.07 -14.52 8.26
C GLN A 461 17.58 -14.36 8.43
N ILE A 462 18.29 -13.75 7.48
CA ILE A 462 19.72 -13.42 7.59
C ILE A 462 19.92 -12.38 8.71
N GLY A 463 18.98 -11.43 8.86
CA GLY A 463 18.93 -10.50 9.98
C GLY A 463 18.61 -11.14 11.34
N LEU A 464 17.87 -12.25 11.38
CA LEU A 464 17.48 -12.94 12.62
C LEU A 464 18.38 -14.14 13.01
N GLN A 465 19.04 -14.80 12.05
CA GLN A 465 19.83 -16.03 12.29
C GLN A 465 21.35 -15.81 12.39
N SER A 466 21.90 -14.69 11.91
CA SER A 466 23.35 -14.43 11.91
C SER A 466 23.94 -13.99 13.27
N VAL A 467 23.17 -14.02 14.36
CA VAL A 467 23.64 -13.71 15.73
C VAL A 467 24.36 -14.93 16.34
N GLY A 468 25.49 -15.28 15.76
CA GLY A 468 26.43 -16.27 16.28
C GLY A 468 27.73 -15.59 16.71
N ARG A 469 27.87 -15.37 18.03
CA ARG A 469 29.08 -14.94 18.79
C ARG A 469 30.36 -14.69 17.96
N LEU A 470 30.84 -13.45 17.96
CA LEU A 470 32.26 -13.18 17.77
C LEU A 470 32.79 -12.16 18.80
N GLY A 471 33.78 -12.64 19.56
CA GLY A 471 35.04 -11.94 19.90
C GLY A 471 34.97 -10.65 20.70
N ARG A 472 35.45 -10.71 21.95
CA ARG A 472 35.78 -9.56 22.79
C ARG A 472 37.24 -9.14 22.57
N ASP A 473 37.46 -7.83 22.73
CA ASP A 473 38.70 -7.12 23.06
C ASP A 473 39.77 -6.92 21.97
N THR A 474 39.79 -5.72 21.37
CA THR A 474 41.02 -4.95 21.09
C THR A 474 40.75 -3.45 21.19
N THR A 475 41.52 -2.76 22.04
CA THR A 475 41.29 -1.40 22.55
C THR A 475 41.88 -0.26 21.69
N ASP A 476 41.73 -0.33 20.37
CA ASP A 476 41.88 0.80 19.45
C ASP A 476 41.03 0.43 18.22
N GLU A 477 39.72 0.65 18.33
CA GLU A 477 38.69 -0.03 17.54
C GLU A 477 38.59 0.51 16.10
N GLU A 478 39.52 0.12 15.23
CA GLU A 478 39.18 -0.06 13.81
C GLU A 478 38.05 -1.11 13.74
N GLU A 479 36.79 -0.67 13.74
CA GLU A 479 35.65 -1.56 13.48
C GLU A 479 35.80 -2.13 12.06
N HIS A 480 36.38 -3.32 11.96
CA HIS A 480 36.44 -4.05 10.71
C HIS A 480 35.02 -4.42 10.28
N LEU A 481 34.55 -3.81 9.18
CA LEU A 481 33.38 -4.27 8.47
C LEU A 481 33.63 -5.68 7.95
N SER A 482 32.80 -6.62 8.37
CA SER A 482 32.99 -8.03 8.01
C SER A 482 32.19 -8.43 6.77
N HIS A 483 31.03 -7.80 6.51
CA HIS A 483 30.13 -8.17 5.41
C HIS A 483 29.31 -6.96 4.94
N GLY A 484 29.18 -6.79 3.62
CA GLY A 484 28.30 -5.80 3.03
C GLY A 484 27.59 -6.32 1.78
N ASN A 485 26.38 -5.84 1.54
CA ASN A 485 25.63 -6.10 0.31
C ASN A 485 25.91 -4.99 -0.70
N VAL A 486 26.09 -5.36 -1.95
CA VAL A 486 26.24 -4.44 -3.09
C VAL A 486 25.07 -4.66 -4.04
N ASP A 487 24.41 -3.56 -4.39
CA ASP A 487 23.38 -3.49 -5.43
C ASP A 487 23.82 -2.53 -6.51
N VAL A 488 23.72 -2.97 -7.76
CA VAL A 488 24.08 -2.19 -8.94
C VAL A 488 22.88 -2.12 -9.85
N VAL A 489 22.34 -0.91 -10.02
CA VAL A 489 21.12 -0.64 -10.78
C VAL A 489 21.43 0.32 -11.92
N PHE A 490 21.08 -0.06 -13.14
CA PHE A 490 21.08 0.85 -14.28
C PHE A 490 19.74 1.60 -14.34
N LEU A 491 19.79 2.93 -14.33
CA LEU A 491 18.62 3.81 -14.38
C LEU A 491 18.60 4.56 -15.72
N ARG A 492 17.50 4.47 -16.45
CA ARG A 492 17.24 5.27 -17.65
C ARG A 492 16.16 6.30 -17.39
N ASN A 493 16.43 7.54 -17.77
CA ASN A 493 15.49 8.66 -17.73
C ASN A 493 14.76 8.73 -16.38
N MET A 494 15.54 8.70 -15.29
CA MET A 494 15.00 8.93 -13.96
C MET A 494 15.29 10.38 -13.56
N ARG A 495 14.26 11.02 -13.00
CA ARG A 495 14.48 12.22 -12.22
C ARG A 495 15.35 11.82 -11.03
N SER A 496 16.59 12.30 -10.99
CA SER A 496 17.52 11.96 -9.91
C SER A 496 16.92 12.37 -8.58
N TRP A 497 17.27 11.62 -7.53
CA TRP A 497 17.05 12.03 -6.14
C TRP A 497 17.65 13.41 -5.81
N SER A 498 18.56 13.93 -6.64
CA SER A 498 19.18 15.25 -6.51
C SER A 498 18.44 16.39 -7.24
N ASN A 499 17.19 16.20 -7.70
CA ASN A 499 16.45 17.17 -8.53
C ASN A 499 17.07 17.47 -9.92
N HIS A 500 18.05 16.67 -10.36
CA HIS A 500 18.64 16.79 -11.69
C HIS A 500 18.02 15.74 -12.62
N ASP A 501 17.62 16.12 -13.84
CA ASP A 501 17.20 15.16 -14.84
C ASP A 501 18.45 14.43 -15.35
N VAL A 502 18.66 13.19 -14.91
CA VAL A 502 19.80 12.38 -15.35
C VAL A 502 19.28 11.28 -16.27
N TYR A 503 19.57 11.44 -17.56
CA TYR A 503 19.01 10.62 -18.62
C TYR A 503 19.60 9.19 -18.61
N HIS A 504 20.82 8.98 -18.12
CA HIS A 504 21.44 7.65 -17.98
C HIS A 504 22.37 7.60 -16.77
N THR A 505 22.06 6.73 -15.79
CA THR A 505 22.82 6.63 -14.54
C THR A 505 23.10 5.17 -14.19
N LEU A 506 24.32 4.89 -13.72
CA LEU A 506 24.60 3.67 -12.97
C LEU A 506 24.60 3.99 -11.47
N LEU A 507 23.65 3.43 -10.74
CA LEU A 507 23.54 3.57 -9.30
C LEU A 507 24.17 2.36 -8.62
N VAL A 508 25.26 2.58 -7.89
CA VAL A 508 25.90 1.57 -7.05
C VAL A 508 25.55 1.86 -5.61
N ARG A 509 24.85 0.95 -4.94
CA ARG A 509 24.51 1.02 -3.52
C ARG A 509 25.32 0.00 -2.76
N LEU A 510 25.95 0.47 -1.70
CA LEU A 510 26.62 -0.37 -0.73
C LEU A 510 25.87 -0.30 0.58
N TRP A 511 25.68 -1.46 1.18
CA TRP A 511 25.14 -1.60 2.51
C TRP A 511 26.11 -2.38 3.37
N CYS A 512 26.72 -1.70 4.31
CA CYS A 512 27.72 -2.23 5.22
C CYS A 512 27.12 -2.41 6.61
N TRP A 513 27.38 -3.55 7.24
CA TRP A 513 26.97 -3.79 8.63
C TRP A 513 28.19 -3.76 9.56
N THR A 514 28.16 -2.89 10.57
CA THR A 514 29.03 -3.02 11.74
C THR A 514 28.26 -3.63 12.91
N GLY A 515 28.96 -3.89 14.02
CA GLY A 515 28.33 -4.26 15.29
C GLY A 515 27.28 -3.23 15.76
N THR A 516 27.45 -1.95 15.40
CA THR A 516 26.75 -0.82 16.01
C THR A 516 25.84 -0.05 15.04
N PHE A 517 26.07 -0.11 13.73
CA PHE A 517 25.30 0.63 12.73
C PHE A 517 25.27 -0.05 11.35
N TYR A 518 24.37 0.45 10.52
CA TYR A 518 24.26 0.20 9.10
C TYR A 518 24.81 1.40 8.33
N ALA A 519 25.88 1.22 7.56
CA ALA A 519 26.34 2.24 6.63
C ALA A 519 25.70 1.99 5.26
N LYS A 520 25.07 3.01 4.69
CA LYS A 520 24.68 2.99 3.27
C LYS A 520 25.53 4.00 2.51
N CYS A 521 26.29 3.53 1.53
CA CYS A 521 26.88 4.39 0.51
C CYS A 521 26.07 4.27 -0.78
N SER A 522 25.95 5.35 -1.52
CA SER A 522 25.28 5.35 -2.83
C SER A 522 26.09 6.22 -3.78
N TYR A 523 26.59 5.61 -4.84
CA TYR A 523 27.32 6.26 -5.92
C TYR A 523 26.40 6.36 -7.15
N VAL A 524 26.22 7.57 -7.64
CA VAL A 524 25.40 7.94 -8.79
C VAL A 524 26.37 8.33 -9.89
N ILE A 525 26.63 7.39 -10.81
CA ILE A 525 27.57 7.57 -11.91
C ILE A 525 26.77 8.02 -13.13
N THR A 526 27.01 9.24 -13.58
CA THR A 526 26.34 9.79 -14.78
C THR A 526 27.04 9.29 -16.03
N LEU A 527 26.29 8.66 -16.93
CA LEU A 527 26.83 8.01 -18.12
C LEU A 527 26.62 8.88 -19.36
N SER A 528 27.62 8.91 -20.24
CA SER A 528 27.44 9.49 -21.57
C SER A 528 26.46 8.64 -22.40
N LYS A 529 25.83 9.22 -23.42
CA LYS A 529 24.90 8.50 -24.31
C LYS A 529 25.54 7.24 -24.93
N SER A 530 26.82 7.31 -25.30
CA SER A 530 27.53 6.15 -25.87
C SER A 530 27.72 5.02 -24.86
N ILE A 531 28.14 5.35 -23.64
CA ILE A 531 28.34 4.34 -22.57
C ILE A 531 27.00 3.73 -22.17
N ALA A 532 25.95 4.54 -22.07
CA ALA A 532 24.61 4.06 -21.78
C ALA A 532 24.11 3.07 -22.85
N ALA A 533 24.37 3.34 -24.14
CA ALA A 533 24.06 2.43 -25.23
C ALA A 533 24.87 1.12 -25.14
N ASP A 534 26.15 1.19 -24.80
CA ASP A 534 27.00 0.01 -24.62
C ASP A 534 26.50 -0.87 -23.45
N ILE A 535 26.18 -0.27 -22.30
CA ILE A 535 25.58 -0.98 -21.15
C ILE A 535 24.24 -1.60 -21.53
N SER A 536 23.44 -0.88 -22.31
CA SER A 536 22.16 -1.38 -22.78
C SER A 536 22.30 -2.62 -23.65
N HIS A 537 23.31 -2.64 -24.51
CA HIS A 537 23.66 -3.81 -25.30
C HIS A 537 24.17 -4.96 -24.42
N ILE A 538 25.00 -4.68 -23.40
CA ILE A 538 25.45 -5.70 -22.43
C ILE A 538 24.27 -6.35 -21.69
N LEU A 539 23.23 -5.57 -21.40
CA LEU A 539 22.02 -6.02 -20.71
C LEU A 539 20.95 -6.61 -21.65
N ASP A 540 21.26 -6.79 -22.95
CA ASP A 540 20.31 -7.24 -23.99
C ASP A 540 18.99 -6.42 -24.01
N LEU A 541 19.07 -5.14 -23.70
CA LEU A 541 17.91 -4.25 -23.71
C LEU A 541 17.62 -3.81 -25.15
N PRO A 542 16.34 -3.85 -25.59
CA PRO A 542 15.99 -3.41 -26.92
C PRO A 542 16.39 -1.94 -27.10
N ASP A 543 17.16 -1.67 -28.15
CA ASP A 543 17.38 -0.32 -28.67
C ASP A 543 16.11 0.10 -29.41
N ASP A 544 15.12 0.53 -28.65
CA ASP A 544 13.81 0.89 -29.19
C ASP A 544 13.79 2.30 -29.80
N GLY A 545 14.91 3.04 -29.76
CA GLY A 545 15.03 4.38 -30.33
C GLY A 545 14.08 5.40 -29.71
N VAL A 546 13.42 5.08 -28.58
CA VAL A 546 12.48 5.95 -27.89
C VAL A 546 13.19 6.62 -26.72
N GLU A 547 13.81 7.79 -26.98
CA GLU A 547 14.44 8.61 -25.93
C GLU A 547 13.46 9.06 -24.82
N ASP A 548 12.15 8.94 -25.04
CA ASP A 548 11.09 9.50 -24.18
C ASP A 548 10.53 8.55 -23.11
N ARG A 549 11.06 7.32 -22.93
CA ARG A 549 10.59 6.45 -21.84
C ARG A 549 11.19 6.86 -20.51
N TRP A 550 10.40 7.50 -19.65
CA TRP A 550 10.80 7.88 -18.30
C TRP A 550 10.63 6.71 -17.30
N GLY A 551 11.65 6.50 -16.46
CA GLY A 551 11.54 5.73 -15.22
C GLY A 551 11.79 4.23 -15.31
N GLU A 552 12.74 3.77 -16.13
CA GLU A 552 13.16 2.36 -16.12
C GLU A 552 14.35 2.15 -15.16
N ALA A 553 14.17 1.31 -14.14
CA ALA A 553 15.24 0.77 -13.30
C ALA A 553 15.47 -0.69 -13.65
N ILE A 554 16.73 -1.06 -13.88
CA ILE A 554 17.14 -2.41 -14.25
C ILE A 554 18.24 -2.82 -13.28
N GLU A 555 17.88 -3.74 -12.39
CA GLU A 555 18.84 -4.35 -11.46
C GLU A 555 19.81 -5.23 -12.24
N ILE A 556 21.10 -4.92 -12.17
CA ILE A 556 22.17 -5.66 -12.85
C ILE A 556 22.72 -6.74 -11.94
N PHE A 557 22.83 -6.43 -10.64
CA PHE A 557 23.46 -7.30 -9.66
C PHE A 557 23.00 -6.97 -8.25
N HIS A 558 22.76 -8.03 -7.47
CA HIS A 558 22.66 -8.01 -6.02
C HIS A 558 23.50 -9.15 -5.45
N GLY A 559 24.43 -8.84 -4.55
CA GLY A 559 25.31 -9.85 -3.95
C GLY A 559 26.11 -9.34 -2.76
N GLU A 560 26.85 -10.26 -2.14
CA GLU A 560 27.71 -9.98 -0.98
C GLU A 560 29.13 -9.60 -1.42
N SER A 561 29.72 -8.63 -0.73
CA SER A 561 31.11 -8.20 -0.87
C SER A 561 31.76 -8.11 0.51
N THR A 562 33.03 -8.53 0.63
CA THR A 562 33.80 -8.25 1.84
C THR A 562 34.63 -7.01 1.60
N VAL A 563 34.32 -5.93 2.29
CA VAL A 563 35.10 -4.69 2.18
C VAL A 563 35.64 -4.32 3.54
N THR A 564 36.97 -4.17 3.59
CA THR A 564 37.62 -3.57 4.75
C THR A 564 37.51 -2.06 4.62
N MET A 565 36.50 -1.44 5.23
CA MET A 565 36.51 0.03 5.34
C MET A 565 37.29 0.45 6.59
N ARG A 566 38.14 1.45 6.40
CA ARG A 566 38.70 2.22 7.50
C ARG A 566 37.73 3.37 7.79
N MET A 567 37.12 3.37 8.98
CA MET A 567 36.35 4.53 9.43
C MET A 567 37.35 5.63 9.81
N VAL A 568 37.30 6.76 9.11
CA VAL A 568 38.05 7.99 9.44
C VAL A 568 37.12 8.95 10.15
#